data_AF-A0A182GGS6-F1
#
_entry.id   AF-A0A182GGS6-F1
#
_cell.length_a   1.000
_cell.length_b   1.000
_cell.length_c   1.000
_cell.angle_alpha   90.00
_cell.angle_beta   90.00
_cell.angle_gamma   90.00
#
_symmetry.space_group_name_H-M   'P 1'
#
loop_
_entity.id
_entity.type
_entity.pdbx_description
1 polymer ?
#
loop_
_entity_poly.entity_id
_entity_poly.type
_entity_poly.pdbx_seq_one_letter_code
_entity_poly.pdbx_strand_id
1 'polypeptide(L)'
;MLIYASAVWGNCAKSHRKRLQVKQNKLLKMVYNLNPWYPTDDLHKLAGVDTIDASIERATRSFRTSCAMSANPLIEALHLQHL
;
A
#
# COMPACT_ATOMS: atom_id res chain seq x y z
N MET A 1 -8.72 -1.25 -5.09
CA MET A 1 -8.14 -2.44 -5.75
C MET A 1 -6.60 -2.40 -5.67
N LEU A 2 -6.03 -2.47 -4.46
CA LEU A 2 -4.58 -2.66 -4.22
C LEU A 2 -4.29 -3.96 -3.45
N ILE A 3 -5.34 -4.60 -2.92
CA ILE A 3 -5.25 -5.74 -2.00
C ILE A 3 -4.75 -6.99 -2.71
N TYR A 4 -5.23 -7.25 -3.93
CA TYR A 4 -4.89 -8.47 -4.68
C TYR A 4 -3.40 -8.55 -5.07
N ALA A 5 -2.79 -7.42 -5.43
CA ALA A 5 -1.39 -7.36 -5.85
C ALA A 5 -0.46 -6.84 -4.73
N SER A 6 -0.90 -6.85 -3.47
CA SER A 6 -0.15 -6.24 -2.35
C SER A 6 1.28 -6.77 -2.23
N ALA A 7 1.48 -8.08 -2.41
CA ALA A 7 2.79 -8.73 -2.41
C ALA A 7 3.73 -8.20 -3.52
N VAL A 8 3.18 -7.88 -4.70
CA VAL A 8 3.94 -7.32 -5.83
C VAL A 8 4.23 -5.84 -5.60
N TRP A 9 3.25 -5.09 -5.09
CA TRP A 9 3.40 -3.66 -4.80
C TRP A 9 4.41 -3.38 -3.68
N GLY A 10 4.50 -4.26 -2.68
CA GLY A 10 5.52 -4.17 -1.64
C GLY A 10 6.94 -4.27 -2.19
N ASN A 11 7.16 -5.07 -3.23
CA ASN A 11 8.45 -5.22 -3.90
C ASN A 11 8.71 -4.18 -5.00
N CYS A 12 7.73 -3.32 -5.29
CA CYS A 12 7.83 -2.35 -6.37
C CYS A 12 8.78 -1.19 -6.02
N ALA A 13 9.49 -0.67 -7.03
CA ALA A 13 10.44 0.42 -6.85
C ALA A 13 9.77 1.67 -6.26
N LYS A 14 10.50 2.36 -5.37
CA LYS A 14 10.01 3.57 -4.67
C LYS A 14 9.53 4.66 -5.64
N SER A 15 10.11 4.74 -6.84
CA SER A 15 9.70 5.69 -7.89
C SER A 15 8.25 5.51 -8.33
N HIS A 16 7.79 4.26 -8.53
CA HIS A 16 6.42 3.96 -8.90
C HIS A 16 5.45 4.28 -7.75
N ARG A 17 5.82 3.93 -6.52
CA ARG A 17 5.01 4.24 -5.33
C ARG A 17 4.86 5.74 -5.10
N LYS A 18 5.93 6.52 -5.27
CA LYS A 18 5.88 7.99 -5.23
C LYS A 18 4.94 8.57 -6.30
N ARG A 19 4.96 8.05 -7.53
CA ARG A 19 4.04 8.50 -8.58
C ARG A 19 2.57 8.24 -8.22
N LEU A 20 2.27 7.12 -7.58
CA LEU A 20 0.93 6.82 -7.08
C LEU A 20 0.54 7.78 -5.94
N GLN A 21 1.45 8.06 -5.01
CA GLN A 21 1.22 9.02 -3.93
C GLN A 21 0.89 10.42 -4.47
N VAL A 22 1.60 10.90 -5.50
CA VAL A 22 1.32 12.20 -6.13
C VAL A 22 -0.09 12.23 -6.74
N LYS A 23 -0.51 11.14 -7.40
CA LYS A 23 -1.87 11.03 -7.95
C LYS A 23 -2.92 11.00 -6.84
N GLN A 24 -2.69 10.25 -5.77
CA GLN A 24 -3.56 10.20 -4.60
C GLN A 24 -3.72 11.59 -3.97
N ASN A 25 -2.60 12.29 -3.71
CA ASN A 25 -2.60 13.63 -3.13
C ASN A 25 -3.36 14.63 -4.00
N LYS A 26 -3.18 14.56 -5.33
CA LYS A 26 -3.90 15.43 -6.26
C LYS A 26 -5.41 15.21 -6.18
N LEU A 27 -5.85 13.94 -6.18
CA LEU A 27 -7.28 13.61 -6.06
C LEU A 27 -7.86 14.07 -4.74
N LEU A 28 -7.19 13.80 -3.62
CA LEU A 28 -7.64 14.24 -2.30
C LEU A 28 -7.74 15.76 -2.22
N LYS A 29 -6.73 16.50 -2.71
CA LYS A 29 -6.78 17.97 -2.75
C LYS A 29 -7.95 18.49 -3.59
N MET A 30 -8.26 17.85 -4.72
CA MET A 30 -9.42 18.22 -5.52
C MET A 30 -10.74 17.95 -4.80
N VAL A 31 -10.88 16.80 -4.14
CA VAL A 31 -12.10 16.42 -3.40
C VAL A 31 -12.37 17.38 -2.25
N TYR A 32 -11.34 17.78 -1.50
CA TYR A 32 -11.45 18.71 -0.38
C TYR A 32 -11.32 20.18 -0.79
N ASN A 33 -11.23 20.48 -2.10
CA ASN A 33 -11.02 21.82 -2.64
C ASN A 33 -9.86 22.58 -1.96
N LEU A 34 -8.74 21.90 -1.74
CA LEU A 34 -7.56 22.43 -1.06
C LEU A 34 -6.55 23.03 -2.04
N ASN A 35 -5.72 23.94 -1.53
CA ASN A 35 -4.61 24.50 -2.28
C ASN A 35 -3.67 23.38 -2.78
N PRO A 36 -3.17 23.44 -4.03
CA PRO A 36 -2.09 22.58 -4.53
C PRO A 36 -0.90 22.41 -3.58
N TRP A 37 -0.56 23.43 -2.79
CA TRP A 37 0.57 23.41 -1.86
C TRP A 37 0.24 22.88 -0.45
N TYR A 38 -1.00 22.41 -0.23
CA TYR A 38 -1.39 21.90 1.07
C TYR A 38 -0.51 20.72 1.52
N PRO A 39 -0.03 20.68 2.78
CA PRO A 39 0.85 19.63 3.29
C PRO A 39 0.24 18.23 3.13
N THR A 40 1.07 17.24 2.81
CA THR A 40 0.60 15.86 2.61
C THR A 40 0.16 15.23 3.93
N ASP A 41 0.91 15.40 5.01
CA ASP A 41 0.56 14.78 6.29
C ASP A 41 -0.78 15.28 6.83
N ASP A 42 -1.02 16.58 6.71
CA ASP A 42 -2.29 17.19 7.12
C ASP A 42 -3.43 16.79 6.17
N LEU A 43 -3.17 16.62 4.87
CA LEU A 43 -4.15 16.15 3.89
C LEU A 43 -4.66 14.75 4.27
N HIS A 44 -3.74 13.87 4.63
CA HIS A 44 -4.06 12.49 4.98
C HIS A 44 -4.75 12.38 6.34
N LYS A 45 -4.35 13.20 7.32
CA LYS A 45 -5.08 13.32 8.60
C LYS A 45 -6.49 13.84 8.41
N LEU A 46 -6.67 14.88 7.59
CA LEU A 46 -7.98 15.46 7.27
C LEU A 46 -8.87 14.47 6.53
N ALA A 47 -8.31 13.78 5.54
CA ALA A 47 -9.05 12.82 4.73
C ALA A 47 -9.38 11.52 5.49
N GLY A 48 -8.64 11.19 6.56
CA GLY A 48 -8.73 9.90 7.23
C GLY A 48 -8.29 8.73 6.34
N VAL A 49 -7.44 8.99 5.35
CA VAL A 49 -6.98 8.01 4.35
C VAL A 49 -5.48 7.83 4.48
N ASP A 50 -5.01 6.58 4.44
CA ASP A 50 -3.58 6.29 4.50
C ASP A 50 -2.82 6.70 3.24
N THR A 51 -1.51 6.89 3.40
CA THR A 51 -0.60 6.97 2.26
C THR A 51 -0.56 5.65 1.51
N ILE A 52 -0.14 5.70 0.24
CA ILE A 52 0.02 4.50 -0.60
C ILE A 52 0.97 3.50 0.07
N ASP A 53 2.09 3.97 0.61
CA ASP A 53 3.07 3.09 1.26
C ASP A 53 2.47 2.40 2.50
N ALA A 54 1.78 3.15 3.36
CA ALA A 54 1.14 2.58 4.55
C ALA A 54 0.04 1.58 4.18
N SER A 55 -0.76 1.88 3.14
CA SER A 55 -1.77 0.96 2.63
C SER A 55 -1.17 -0.32 2.05
N ILE A 56 -0.07 -0.22 1.30
CA ILE A 56 0.65 -1.38 0.75
C ILE A 56 1.22 -2.23 1.88
N GLU A 57 1.85 -1.60 2.88
CA GLU A 57 2.43 -2.32 4.01
C GLU A 57 1.36 -3.08 4.79
N ARG A 58 0.22 -2.43 5.10
CA ARG A 58 -0.90 -3.09 5.76
C ARG A 58 -1.41 -4.29 4.97
N ALA A 59 -1.62 -4.12 3.67
CA ALA A 59 -2.11 -5.19 2.81
C ALA A 59 -1.09 -6.34 2.70
N THR A 60 0.21 -6.01 2.62
CA THR A 60 1.29 -7.00 2.57
C THR A 60 1.37 -7.79 3.88
N ARG A 61 1.24 -7.10 5.03
CA ARG A 61 1.23 -7.73 6.35
C ARG A 61 0.05 -8.68 6.49
N SER A 62 -1.16 -8.22 6.13
CA SER A 62 -2.35 -9.07 6.15
C SER A 62 -2.18 -10.30 5.26
N PHE A 63 -1.65 -10.13 4.05
CA PHE A 63 -1.38 -11.24 3.14
C PHE A 63 -0.40 -12.25 3.75
N ARG A 64 0.73 -11.78 4.30
CA ARG A 64 1.72 -12.65 4.94
C ARG A 64 1.14 -13.42 6.13
N THR A 65 0.34 -12.76 6.97
CA THR A 65 -0.36 -13.42 8.07
C THR A 65 -1.32 -14.49 7.55
N SER A 66 -2.10 -14.19 6.51
CA SER A 66 -2.98 -15.18 5.88
C SER A 66 -2.23 -16.38 5.32
N CYS A 67 -1.06 -16.16 4.69
CA CYS A 67 -0.20 -17.25 4.23
C CYS A 67 0.33 -18.10 5.40
N ALA A 68 0.81 -17.46 6.47
CA ALA A 68 1.32 -18.16 7.65
C ALA A 68 0.25 -18.98 8.39
N MET A 69 -0.99 -18.52 8.38
CA MET A 69 -2.13 -19.23 8.98
C MET A 69 -2.71 -20.33 8.06
N SER A 70 -2.30 -20.37 6.79
CA SER A 70 -2.85 -21.35 5.85
C SER A 70 -2.16 -22.71 6.02
N ALA A 71 -2.95 -23.78 6.16
CA ALA A 71 -2.45 -25.16 6.17
C ALA A 71 -2.14 -25.70 4.75
N ASN A 72 -1.80 -24.82 3.80
CA ASN A 72 -1.58 -25.21 2.41
C ASN A 72 -0.12 -25.67 2.22
N PRO A 73 0.12 -26.95 1.90
CA PRO A 73 1.48 -27.48 1.76
C PRO A 73 2.29 -26.82 0.64
N LEU A 74 1.62 -26.24 -0.38
CA LEU A 74 2.29 -25.51 -1.45
C LEU A 74 2.85 -24.16 -0.98
N ILE A 75 2.17 -23.51 -0.04
CA ILE A 75 2.62 -22.22 0.52
C ILE A 75 3.84 -22.44 1.42
N GLU A 76 3.84 -23.54 2.19
CA GLU A 76 4.99 -23.95 3.01
C GLU A 76 6.22 -24.31 2.16
N ALA A 77 6.01 -25.05 1.06
CA ALA A 77 7.08 -25.38 0.12
C ALA A 77 7.72 -24.12 -0.52
N LEU A 78 6.91 -23.11 -0.85
CA LEU A 78 7.41 -21.84 -1.40
C LEU A 78 8.15 -20.98 -0.37
N HIS A 79 7.84 -21.12 0.93
CA HIS A 79 8.55 -20.41 2.00
C HIS A 79 9.99 -20.91 2.17
N LEU A 80 10.21 -22.22 2.03
CA LEU A 80 11.52 -22.87 2.17
C LEU A 80 12.47 -22.64 0.99
N GLN A 81 11.96 -22.27 -0.19
CA GLN A 81 12.78 -22.03 -1.39
C GLN A 81 13.49 -20.67 -1.42
N HIS A 82 13.22 -19.79 -0.46
CA HIS A 82 13.79 -18.44 -0.38
C HIS A 82 14.79 -18.26 0.79
N LEU A 83 15.23 -19.34 1.42
CA LEU A 83 16.36 -19.42 2.36
C LEU A 83 17.63 -19.86 1.62
#